data_AF-A0A7X9B7B7-F1
#
_entry.id   AF-A0A7X9B7B7-F1
#
_cell.length_a   1.000
_cell.length_b   1.000
_cell.length_c   1.000
_cell.angle_alpha   90.00
_cell.angle_beta   90.00
_cell.angle_gamma   90.00
#
_symmetry.space_group_name_H-M   'P 1'
#
loop_
_entity.id
_entity.type
_entity.pdbx_description
1 polymer ?
#
loop_
_entity_poly.entity_id
_entity_poly.type
_entity_poly.pdbx_seq_one_letter_code
_entity_poly.pdbx_strand_id
1 'polypeptide(L)' 'QMTKSGKYKPLFHRPFFKEFAVTSDVAPAEIGKELRKAEIIGGYDLGNSYPQFEGGILYAVTEKRTKEEIDKLVSVLEGI' A
#
# COMPACT_ATOMS: atom_id res chain seq x y z
N GLN A 1 -12.07 2.45 -0.42
CA GLN A 1 -11.50 1.20 -0.97
C GLN A 1 -10.33 1.57 -1.88
N MET A 2 -9.13 1.05 -1.59
CA MET A 2 -7.87 1.45 -2.24
C MET A 2 -7.77 1.10 -3.74
N THR A 3 -8.46 0.06 -4.20
CA THR A 3 -8.38 -0.38 -5.60
C THR A 3 -9.44 0.27 -6.51
N LYS A 4 -10.26 1.18 -5.97
CA LYS A 4 -11.43 1.72 -6.67
C LYS A 4 -11.04 2.64 -7.83
N SER A 5 -9.98 3.43 -7.70
CA SER A 5 -9.47 4.31 -8.76
C SER A 5 -8.71 3.58 -9.86
N GLY A 6 -8.25 2.35 -9.60
CA GLY A 6 -7.33 1.62 -10.48
C GLY A 6 -5.86 2.05 -10.38
N LYS A 7 -5.53 3.10 -9.59
CA LYS A 7 -4.14 3.53 -9.29
C LYS A 7 -3.34 2.46 -8.56
N TYR A 8 -4.03 1.68 -7.74
CA TYR A 8 -3.51 0.51 -7.06
C TYR A 8 -4.26 -0.73 -7.49
N LYS A 9 -3.53 -1.78 -7.82
CA LYS A 9 -4.07 -3.07 -8.23
C LYS A 9 -3.61 -4.15 -7.26
N PRO A 10 -4.47 -5.12 -6.90
CA PRO A 10 -4.04 -6.23 -6.07
C PRO A 10 -2.97 -7.05 -6.82
N LEU A 11 -1.84 -7.31 -6.18
CA LEU A 11 -0.78 -8.14 -6.74
C LEU A 11 -1.20 -9.63 -6.75
N PHE A 12 -2.02 -10.02 -5.76
CA PHE A 12 -2.56 -11.37 -5.63
C PHE A 12 -4.08 -11.33 -5.56
N HIS A 13 -4.74 -12.22 -6.31
CA HIS A 13 -6.19 -12.41 -6.28
C HIS A 13 -6.56 -13.62 -5.41
N ARG A 14 -6.17 -13.58 -4.13
CA ARG A 14 -6.46 -14.62 -3.13
C ARG A 14 -6.92 -13.98 -1.82
N PRO A 15 -7.65 -14.73 -0.97
CA PRO A 15 -7.94 -14.27 0.37
C PRO A 15 -6.65 -13.89 1.10
N PHE A 16 -6.66 -12.75 1.76
CA PHE A 16 -5.57 -12.27 2.59
C PHE A 16 -6.07 -12.09 4.02
N PHE A 17 -5.16 -12.20 4.98
CA PHE A 17 -5.50 -11.97 6.38
C PHE A 17 -5.40 -10.48 6.69
N LYS A 18 -4.27 -10.09 7.28
CA LYS A 18 -3.93 -8.72 7.67
C LYS A 18 -2.87 -8.11 6.78
N GLU A 19 -2.42 -8.84 5.78
CA GLU A 19 -1.31 -8.45 4.92
C GLU A 19 -1.72 -8.62 3.47
N PHE A 20 -1.62 -7.56 2.68
CA PHE A 20 -1.95 -7.58 1.27
C PHE A 20 -0.91 -6.82 0.47
N ALA A 21 -0.64 -7.32 -0.73
CA ALA A 21 0.27 -6.70 -1.67
C ALA A 21 -0.51 -6.01 -2.79
N VAL A 22 -0.08 -4.80 -3.14
CA VAL A 22 -0.56 -4.04 -4.29
C VAL A 22 0.57 -3.64 -5.20
N THR A 23 0.24 -3.34 -6.44
CA THR A 23 1.14 -2.71 -7.41
C THR A 23 0.56 -1.36 -7.83
N SER A 24 1.45 -0.43 -8.18
CA SER A 24 1.11 0.89 -8.70
C SER A 24 2.11 1.29 -9.78
N ASP A 25 1.70 2.19 -10.67
CA ASP A 25 2.60 2.82 -11.64
C ASP A 25 3.54 3.84 -10.96
N VAL A 26 3.24 4.25 -9.72
CA VAL A 26 4.07 5.11 -8.90
C VAL A 26 5.08 4.27 -8.10
N ALA A 27 6.34 4.70 -8.10
CA ALA A 27 7.41 4.00 -7.39
C ALA A 27 7.14 3.91 -5.87
N PRO A 28 7.40 2.76 -5.22
CA PRO A 28 7.21 2.57 -3.78
C PRO A 28 7.90 3.63 -2.91
N ALA A 29 9.09 4.09 -3.33
CA ALA A 29 9.85 5.13 -2.64
C ALA A 29 9.10 6.48 -2.62
N GLU A 30 8.47 6.87 -3.73
CA GLU A 30 7.68 8.11 -3.80
C GLU A 30 6.39 7.99 -2.98
N ILE A 31 5.72 6.83 -3.05
CA ILE A 31 4.55 6.56 -2.20
C ILE A 31 4.91 6.67 -0.71
N GLY A 32 6.03 6.06 -0.30
CA GLY A 32 6.52 6.13 1.07
C GLY A 32 6.82 7.56 1.53
N LYS A 33 7.34 8.40 0.64
CA LYS A 33 7.62 9.82 0.91
C LYS A 33 6.33 10.62 1.14
N GLU A 34 5.31 10.43 0.32
CA GLU A 34 4.01 11.11 0.49
C GLU A 34 3.28 10.64 1.75
N LEU A 35 3.27 9.34 2.04
CA LEU A 35 2.72 8.79 3.28
C LEU A 35 3.40 9.35 4.52
N ARG A 36 4.74 9.55 4.46
CA ARG A 36 5.50 10.12 5.58
C ARG A 36 5.10 11.57 5.88
N LYS A 37 4.70 12.35 4.87
CA LYS A 37 4.13 13.71 5.10
C LYS A 37 2.81 13.67 5.87
N ALA A 38 2.06 12.57 5.75
CA ALA A 38 0.81 12.33 6.48
C ALA A 38 1.01 11.59 7.82
N GLU A 39 2.26 11.46 8.28
CA GLU A 39 2.66 10.71 9.49
C GLU A 39 2.31 9.21 9.41
N ILE A 40 2.32 8.64 8.21
CA ILE A 40 2.05 7.22 7.96
C ILE A 40 3.33 6.52 7.53
N ILE A 41 3.63 5.38 8.15
CA ILE A 41 4.71 4.50 7.70
C ILE A 41 4.24 3.78 6.43
N GLY A 42 5.01 3.91 5.35
CA GLY A 42 4.72 3.26 4.08
C GLY A 42 4.76 1.73 4.14
N GLY A 43 4.23 1.10 3.10
CA GLY A 43 4.35 -0.35 2.93
C GLY A 43 5.77 -0.78 2.59
N TYR A 44 6.04 -2.07 2.70
CA TYR A 44 7.32 -2.64 2.34
C TYR A 44 7.43 -2.82 0.83
N ASP A 45 8.48 -2.27 0.22
CA ASP A 45 8.79 -2.46 -1.19
C ASP A 45 9.29 -3.89 -1.44
N LEU A 46 8.44 -4.68 -2.09
CA LEU A 46 8.68 -6.08 -2.40
C LEU A 46 9.83 -6.25 -3.40
N GLY A 47 10.08 -5.27 -4.26
CA GLY A 47 11.17 -5.31 -5.26
C GLY A 47 12.55 -5.48 -4.64
N ASN A 48 12.75 -4.99 -3.40
CA ASN A 48 14.02 -5.09 -2.67
C ASN A 48 14.43 -6.53 -2.36
N SER A 49 13.46 -7.42 -2.11
CA SER A 49 13.71 -8.84 -1.82
C SER A 49 13.34 -9.75 -2.99
N TYR A 50 12.44 -9.29 -3.85
CA TYR A 50 11.84 -10.05 -4.93
C TYR A 50 11.78 -9.19 -6.20
N PRO A 51 12.84 -9.20 -7.02
CA PRO A 51 12.90 -8.37 -8.24
C PRO A 51 11.71 -8.56 -9.20
N GLN A 52 11.08 -9.73 -9.19
CA GLN A 52 9.87 -10.02 -9.97
C GLN A 52 8.61 -9.25 -9.52
N PHE A 53 8.67 -8.61 -8.34
CA PHE A 53 7.60 -7.77 -7.78
C PHE A 53 8.02 -6.30 -7.75
N GLU A 54 8.78 -5.86 -8.74
CA GLU A 54 9.07 -4.44 -8.94
C GLU A 54 7.78 -3.59 -8.95
N GLY A 55 7.79 -2.48 -8.21
CA GLY A 55 6.59 -1.65 -7.99
C GLY A 55 5.54 -2.27 -7.05
N GLY A 56 5.81 -3.46 -6.49
CA GLY A 56 4.98 -4.14 -5.52
C GLY A 56 5.20 -3.62 -4.10
N ILE A 57 4.10 -3.40 -3.38
CA ILE A 57 4.10 -2.85 -2.03
C ILE A 57 3.26 -3.73 -1.12
N LEU A 58 3.85 -4.20 -0.04
CA LEU A 58 3.18 -4.99 0.99
C LEU A 58 2.74 -4.09 2.15
N TYR A 59 1.44 -4.10 2.44
CA TYR A 59 0.87 -3.43 3.61
C TYR A 59 0.40 -4.47 4.64
N ALA A 60 0.70 -4.19 5.92
CA ALA A 60 0.26 -4.99 7.05
C ALA A 60 -0.66 -4.15 7.95
N VAL A 61 -1.96 -4.47 7.96
CA VAL A 61 -3.00 -3.86 8.80
C VAL A 61 -3.26 -4.75 10.02
N THR A 62 -2.69 -4.39 11.17
CA THR A 62 -2.84 -5.18 12.41
C THR A 62 -4.11 -4.81 13.17
N GLU A 63 -4.53 -5.65 14.13
CA GLU A 63 -5.70 -5.41 15.00
C GLU A 63 -5.64 -4.11 15.82
N LYS A 64 -4.45 -3.50 15.92
CA LYS A 64 -4.26 -2.25 16.62
C LYS A 64 -4.66 -1.02 15.79
N ARG A 65 -5.01 -1.20 14.50
CA ARG A 65 -5.40 -0.10 13.61
C ARG A 65 -6.91 0.10 13.61
N THR A 66 -7.33 1.35 13.79
CA THR A 66 -8.74 1.73 13.67
C THR A 66 -9.15 1.87 12.21
N LYS A 67 -10.46 1.86 11.96
CA LYS A 67 -10.99 2.07 10.61
C LYS A 67 -10.61 3.43 10.06
N GLU A 68 -10.58 4.46 10.91
CA GLU A 68 -10.22 5.82 10.55
C GLU A 68 -8.75 5.94 10.13
N GLU A 69 -7.83 5.21 10.80
CA GLU A 69 -6.43 5.13 10.38
C GLU A 69 -6.30 4.48 8.99
N ILE A 70 -7.07 3.42 8.73
CA ILE A 70 -7.08 2.73 7.45
C ILE A 70 -7.69 3.62 6.36
N ASP A 71 -8.79 4.32 6.65
CA ASP A 71 -9.43 5.24 5.71
C ASP A 71 -8.50 6.44 5.42
N LYS A 72 -7.74 6.93 6.41
CA LYS A 72 -6.69 7.96 6.21
C LYS A 72 -5.60 7.45 5.26
N LEU A 73 -5.08 6.23 5.48
CA LEU A 73 -4.11 5.61 4.56
C LEU A 73 -4.65 5.56 3.13
N VAL A 74 -5.88 5.05 2.94
CA VAL A 74 -6.52 4.96 1.62
C VAL A 74 -6.69 6.34 1.00
N SER A 75 -7.11 7.35 1.78
CA SER A 75 -7.29 8.70 1.28
C SER A 75 -5.98 9.34 0.82
N VAL A 76 -4.87 9.11 1.52
CA VAL A 76 -3.55 9.63 1.13
C VAL A 76 -3.09 8.93 -0.14
N LEU A 77 -3.17 7.59 -0.18
CA LEU A 77 -2.80 6.79 -1.35
C LEU A 77 -3.57 7.22 -2.61
N GLU A 78 -4.89 7.40 -2.53
CA GLU A 78 -5.70 7.84 -3.68
C GLU A 78 -5.40 9.28 -4.13
N GLY A 79 -4.82 10.10 -3.25
CA GLY A 79 -4.39 11.46 -3.53
C GLY A 79 -3.02 11.56 -4.21
N ILE A 80 -2.23 10.48 -4.20
CA ILE A 80 -0.99 10.31 -4.96
C ILE A 80 -1.35 9.98 -6.41
#